data_AF-A0A8T6PEZ1-F1
#
_entry.id   AF-A0A8T6PEZ1-F1
#
_cell.length_a   1.000
_cell.length_b   1.000
_cell.length_c   1.000
_cell.angle_alpha   90.00
_cell.angle_beta   90.00
_cell.angle_gamma   90.00
#
_symmetry.space_group_name_H-M   'P 1'
#
loop_
_entity.id
_entity.type
_entity.pdbx_description
1 polymer ?
#
loop_
_entity_poly.entity_id
_entity_poly.type
_entity_poly.pdbx_seq_one_letter_code
_entity_poly.pdbx_strand_id
1 'polypeptide(L)'
;MWPWFLRSLSLIGITMILLGCGSDNSPIIVSPAATSTPETPTPPTPTIVVLEPTTTRVPTATQPAADLARGATPTSPLRPTFTPAPPTLTATVEPTLIGLDIAYFASNNDIIAPGDNVTLFWRVIGADRVTIYRLSAEAERENPRPVDAEGQITVSTDPDATEAAEFVLVAERGEIEIEEILVIEVNCDEAWFFAPSPGGCPNEPPTQSNYAQQAFENGYMIWVEALDSIFVIYENGTELGWQRFEDTFEEGGSQIPAERSPPPNRYRPVRGFGKVWQEFQSVQDRLGWAIAPEAGYSGQYQISGLAPEDETVFLERLNGDVVQLLPEGNSWQIIFPEAEPGTTDAEATNEP
;
A
#
# COMPACT_ATOMS: atom_id res chain seq x y z
N MET A 1 -67.23 6.85 38.58
CA MET A 1 -67.09 8.32 38.51
C MET A 1 -66.69 8.68 37.11
N TRP A 2 -67.49 9.53 36.48
CA TRP A 2 -67.36 10.11 35.14
C TRP A 2 -65.97 10.75 34.89
N PRO A 3 -65.55 10.78 33.61
CA PRO A 3 -65.21 12.08 33.04
C PRO A 3 -66.05 12.34 31.79
N TRP A 4 -66.68 13.51 31.76
CA TRP A 4 -67.45 14.04 30.64
C TRP A 4 -66.84 15.39 30.27
N PHE A 5 -66.51 15.52 28.99
CA PHE A 5 -66.72 16.69 28.13
C PHE A 5 -65.81 17.93 28.24
N LEU A 6 -65.57 18.75 27.20
CA LEU A 6 -66.08 18.87 25.81
C LEU A 6 -64.99 19.68 25.03
N ARG A 7 -64.45 19.15 23.92
CA ARG A 7 -64.55 19.62 22.50
C ARG A 7 -64.06 21.04 22.13
N SER A 8 -63.31 21.10 21.02
CA SER A 8 -63.57 21.85 19.75
C SER A 8 -62.37 21.59 18.82
N LEU A 9 -62.39 20.85 17.71
CA LEU A 9 -63.20 20.80 16.47
C LEU A 9 -62.90 21.93 15.45
N SER A 10 -62.03 21.65 14.46
CA SER A 10 -62.08 22.06 13.04
C SER A 10 -60.78 21.59 12.36
N LEU A 11 -60.72 20.58 11.49
CA LEU A 11 -61.37 20.34 10.19
C LEU A 11 -60.78 21.16 9.02
N ILE A 12 -59.63 20.73 8.49
CA ILE A 12 -59.09 21.01 7.15
C ILE A 12 -58.21 19.79 6.83
N GLY A 13 -58.27 19.04 5.73
CA GLY A 13 -59.06 19.03 4.52
C GLY A 13 -58.40 17.93 3.68
N ILE A 14 -59.08 16.79 3.54
CA ILE A 14 -58.60 15.65 2.74
C ILE A 14 -58.63 16.06 1.27
N THR A 15 -57.46 16.16 0.63
CA THR A 15 -57.35 16.30 -0.82
C THR A 15 -56.82 14.99 -1.38
N MET A 16 -57.72 14.20 -1.94
CA MET A 16 -57.40 13.08 -2.83
C MET A 16 -56.70 13.62 -4.08
N ILE A 17 -55.47 13.18 -4.33
CA ILE A 17 -54.85 13.23 -5.65
C ILE A 17 -54.92 11.82 -6.24
N LEU A 18 -55.93 11.60 -7.07
CA LEU A 18 -55.94 10.59 -8.12
C LEU A 18 -55.31 11.22 -9.37
N LEU A 19 -54.59 10.40 -10.15
CA LEU A 19 -53.93 10.62 -11.46
C LEU A 19 -52.39 10.46 -11.32
N GLY A 20 -51.73 9.48 -11.90
CA GLY A 20 -52.17 8.39 -12.78
C GLY A 20 -51.07 7.34 -12.87
N CYS A 21 -51.44 6.08 -13.13
CA CYS A 21 -50.47 5.07 -13.55
C CYS A 21 -49.86 5.53 -14.88
N GLY A 22 -48.61 5.99 -14.84
CA GLY A 22 -47.77 6.06 -16.03
C GLY A 22 -47.53 4.64 -16.53
N SER A 23 -48.15 4.31 -17.64
CA SER A 23 -47.83 3.11 -18.41
C SER A 23 -46.43 3.26 -18.99
N ASP A 24 -45.42 2.63 -18.37
CA ASP A 24 -44.14 2.37 -19.03
C ASP A 24 -44.36 1.27 -20.09
N ASN A 25 -44.94 1.68 -21.22
CA ASN A 25 -44.88 0.95 -22.48
C ASN A 25 -43.47 1.10 -23.03
N SER A 26 -42.52 0.34 -22.47
CA SER A 26 -41.27 0.09 -23.16
C SER A 26 -41.59 -0.62 -24.49
N PRO A 27 -41.17 -0.09 -25.65
CA PRO A 27 -41.40 -0.77 -26.91
C PRO A 27 -40.69 -2.13 -26.87
N ILE A 28 -41.46 -3.21 -27.06
CA ILE A 28 -40.91 -4.53 -27.32
C ILE A 28 -40.20 -4.43 -28.67
N ILE A 29 -38.88 -4.28 -28.65
CA ILE A 29 -38.06 -4.39 -29.85
C ILE A 29 -38.16 -5.85 -30.27
N VAL A 30 -38.98 -6.13 -31.29
CA VAL A 30 -38.98 -7.42 -31.96
C VAL A 30 -37.60 -7.55 -32.60
N SER A 31 -36.72 -8.32 -31.96
CA SER A 31 -35.43 -8.67 -32.54
C SER A 31 -35.72 -9.43 -33.84
N PRO A 32 -35.24 -8.97 -35.01
CA PRO A 32 -35.39 -9.73 -36.24
C PRO A 32 -34.70 -11.08 -36.07
N ALA A 33 -35.37 -12.15 -36.49
CA ALA A 33 -34.79 -13.49 -36.52
C ALA A 33 -33.42 -13.46 -37.22
N ALA A 34 -32.45 -14.17 -36.64
CA ALA A 34 -31.10 -14.27 -37.17
C ALA A 34 -31.16 -14.65 -38.66
N THR A 35 -30.71 -13.72 -39.51
CA THR A 35 -30.48 -14.00 -40.92
C THR A 35 -29.24 -14.89 -40.98
N SER A 36 -29.36 -16.06 -41.62
CA SER A 36 -28.25 -16.97 -41.85
C SER A 36 -27.17 -16.25 -42.65
N THR A 37 -26.05 -15.95 -41.98
CA THR A 37 -24.83 -15.48 -42.62
C THR A 37 -24.31 -16.56 -43.58
N PRO A 38 -23.96 -16.23 -44.83
CA PRO A 38 -23.32 -17.19 -45.73
C PRO A 38 -21.99 -17.66 -45.13
N GLU A 39 -21.75 -18.97 -45.17
CA GLU A 39 -20.54 -19.61 -44.67
C GLU A 39 -19.29 -18.97 -45.28
N THR A 40 -18.48 -18.34 -44.42
CA THR A 40 -17.11 -17.92 -44.76
C THR A 40 -16.29 -19.18 -45.03
N PRO A 41 -15.55 -19.25 -46.15
CA PRO A 41 -14.73 -20.43 -46.45
C PRO A 41 -13.69 -20.65 -45.37
N THR A 42 -13.60 -21.89 -44.91
CA THR A 42 -12.65 -22.38 -43.91
C THR A 42 -11.22 -21.97 -44.29
N PRO A 43 -10.45 -21.38 -43.38
CA PRO A 43 -9.02 -21.16 -43.60
C PRO A 43 -8.31 -22.50 -43.85
N PRO A 44 -7.33 -22.58 -44.76
CA PRO A 44 -6.59 -23.82 -44.96
C PRO A 44 -5.86 -24.19 -43.67
N THR A 45 -5.97 -25.47 -43.29
CA THR A 45 -5.22 -26.11 -42.21
C THR A 45 -3.75 -25.70 -42.29
N PRO A 46 -3.13 -25.16 -41.22
CA PRO A 46 -1.72 -24.86 -41.24
C PRO A 46 -0.95 -26.18 -41.43
N THR A 47 -0.22 -26.27 -42.55
CA THR A 47 0.77 -27.34 -42.74
C THR A 47 1.91 -27.03 -41.79
N ILE A 48 2.08 -27.87 -40.76
CA ILE A 48 3.24 -27.81 -39.86
C ILE A 48 4.47 -28.13 -40.70
N VAL A 49 5.23 -27.10 -41.06
CA VAL A 49 6.61 -27.25 -41.52
C VAL A 49 7.46 -27.32 -40.27
N VAL A 50 7.97 -28.51 -39.97
CA VAL A 50 9.01 -28.70 -38.96
C VAL A 50 10.26 -27.96 -39.45
N LEU A 51 10.53 -26.79 -38.88
CA LEU A 51 11.81 -26.11 -39.04
C LEU A 51 12.79 -26.78 -38.08
N GLU A 52 13.83 -27.41 -38.63
CA GLU A 52 14.93 -27.96 -37.86
C GLU A 52 15.65 -26.83 -37.10
N PRO A 53 15.99 -27.02 -35.80
CA PRO A 53 16.59 -25.97 -34.98
C PRO A 53 18.00 -25.64 -35.49
N THR A 54 18.19 -24.39 -35.91
CA THR A 54 19.51 -23.83 -36.20
C THR A 54 20.18 -23.39 -34.91
N THR A 55 21.27 -24.06 -34.54
CA THR A 55 22.05 -23.74 -33.33
C THR A 55 23.06 -22.63 -33.61
N THR A 56 22.83 -21.44 -33.05
CA THR A 56 23.79 -20.33 -33.07
C THR A 56 24.81 -20.54 -31.95
N ARG A 57 26.11 -20.67 -32.30
CA ARG A 57 27.20 -20.90 -31.34
C ARG A 57 27.85 -19.58 -30.91
N VAL A 58 27.95 -19.34 -29.61
CA VAL A 58 28.81 -18.29 -29.02
C VAL A 58 29.95 -18.96 -28.24
N PRO A 59 31.23 -18.63 -28.48
CA PRO A 59 32.37 -19.30 -27.82
C PRO A 59 32.83 -18.60 -26.53
N THR A 60 33.11 -19.38 -25.47
CA THR A 60 33.84 -18.98 -24.25
C THR A 60 34.84 -20.07 -23.85
N ALA A 61 36.05 -19.70 -23.39
CA ALA A 61 37.19 -20.60 -23.18
C ALA A 61 37.47 -20.91 -21.69
N THR A 62 37.85 -22.16 -21.37
CA THR A 62 38.33 -22.57 -20.03
C THR A 62 39.57 -23.47 -20.13
N GLN A 63 40.53 -23.29 -19.20
CA GLN A 63 41.88 -23.87 -19.18
C GLN A 63 41.99 -25.13 -18.30
N PRO A 64 42.79 -26.17 -18.64
CA PRO A 64 42.95 -27.36 -17.80
C PRO A 64 44.01 -27.22 -16.70
N ALA A 65 43.81 -27.95 -15.59
CA ALA A 65 44.65 -27.96 -14.38
C ALA A 65 46.05 -28.56 -14.58
N ALA A 66 47.04 -28.04 -13.83
CA ALA A 66 48.43 -28.46 -13.85
C ALA A 66 48.70 -29.67 -12.91
N ASP A 67 49.36 -30.69 -13.46
CA ASP A 67 49.84 -31.89 -12.76
C ASP A 67 51.20 -31.62 -12.09
N LEU A 68 51.33 -31.95 -10.80
CA LEU A 68 52.54 -31.74 -9.99
C LEU A 68 53.35 -33.03 -9.88
N ALA A 69 54.41 -33.17 -10.69
CA ALA A 69 55.42 -34.22 -10.53
C ALA A 69 56.82 -33.64 -10.27
N ARG A 70 57.43 -34.13 -9.18
CA ARG A 70 58.75 -33.81 -8.60
C ARG A 70 59.86 -34.57 -9.34
N GLY A 71 61.02 -33.95 -9.64
CA GLY A 71 62.25 -34.65 -10.03
C GLY A 71 63.32 -33.76 -10.70
N ALA A 72 64.59 -33.90 -10.30
CA ALA A 72 65.68 -32.93 -10.48
C ALA A 72 66.63 -33.17 -11.70
N THR A 73 67.16 -32.08 -12.29
CA THR A 73 68.46 -31.82 -13.02
C THR A 73 69.04 -32.80 -14.08
N PRO A 74 69.93 -32.39 -15.03
CA PRO A 74 70.18 -31.10 -15.71
C PRO A 74 70.09 -31.17 -17.27
N THR A 75 70.12 -29.97 -17.86
CA THR A 75 70.14 -29.49 -19.26
C THR A 75 70.50 -30.44 -20.43
N SER A 76 69.59 -30.54 -21.41
CA SER A 76 69.87 -30.88 -22.82
C SER A 76 69.10 -29.88 -23.72
N PRO A 77 69.71 -29.20 -24.71
CA PRO A 77 69.11 -28.04 -25.37
C PRO A 77 68.21 -28.36 -26.59
N LEU A 78 67.85 -29.64 -26.82
CA LEU A 78 67.06 -30.02 -27.98
C LEU A 78 65.88 -30.90 -27.56
N ARG A 79 64.80 -30.26 -27.13
CA ARG A 79 63.49 -30.90 -26.98
C ARG A 79 62.51 -30.27 -27.98
N PRO A 80 61.78 -31.05 -28.78
CA PRO A 80 60.71 -30.52 -29.61
C PRO A 80 59.62 -29.91 -28.72
N THR A 81 59.21 -28.69 -29.05
CA THR A 81 58.03 -28.05 -28.49
C THR A 81 56.82 -28.92 -28.83
N PHE A 82 56.31 -29.66 -27.85
CA PHE A 82 54.97 -30.25 -27.94
C PHE A 82 53.98 -29.13 -27.71
N THR A 83 53.41 -28.60 -28.79
CA THR A 83 52.21 -27.76 -28.71
C THR A 83 51.09 -28.62 -28.13
N PRO A 84 50.49 -28.27 -26.98
CA PRO A 84 49.34 -28.99 -26.47
C PRO A 84 48.20 -28.91 -27.50
N ALA A 85 47.57 -30.04 -27.79
CA ALA A 85 46.41 -30.08 -28.65
C ALA A 85 45.32 -29.14 -28.07
N PRO A 86 44.61 -28.39 -28.93
CA PRO A 86 43.53 -27.51 -28.48
C PRO A 86 42.49 -28.31 -27.69
N PRO A 87 41.89 -27.74 -26.63
CA PRO A 87 40.88 -28.43 -25.84
C PRO A 87 39.71 -28.82 -26.75
N THR A 88 39.38 -30.12 -26.79
CA THR A 88 38.14 -30.60 -27.39
C THR A 88 36.99 -30.13 -26.50
N LEU A 89 36.14 -29.24 -27.02
CA LEU A 89 34.92 -28.82 -26.35
C LEU A 89 33.92 -29.98 -26.39
N THR A 90 33.85 -30.75 -25.30
CA THR A 90 32.71 -31.62 -25.05
C THR A 90 31.55 -30.72 -24.64
N ALA A 91 30.48 -30.71 -25.42
CA ALA A 91 29.24 -30.07 -25.01
C ALA A 91 28.67 -30.84 -23.81
N THR A 92 28.78 -30.24 -22.62
CA THR A 92 27.92 -30.61 -21.50
C THR A 92 26.56 -30.01 -21.84
N VAL A 93 25.64 -30.86 -22.30
CA VAL A 93 24.22 -30.52 -22.29
C VAL A 93 23.88 -30.36 -20.81
N GLU A 94 23.61 -29.13 -20.37
CA GLU A 94 22.90 -28.94 -19.12
C GLU A 94 21.54 -29.61 -19.33
N PRO A 95 21.21 -30.69 -18.61
CA PRO A 95 19.93 -31.33 -18.80
C PRO A 95 18.88 -30.28 -18.44
N THR A 96 18.12 -29.80 -19.44
CA THR A 96 16.78 -29.29 -19.22
C THR A 96 16.00 -30.49 -18.69
N LEU A 97 16.06 -30.70 -17.37
CA LEU A 97 15.53 -31.89 -16.73
C LEU A 97 14.02 -31.86 -16.89
N ILE A 98 13.49 -32.83 -17.65
CA ILE A 98 12.14 -33.38 -17.51
C ILE A 98 11.07 -32.42 -18.06
N GLY A 99 10.07 -32.92 -18.79
CA GLY A 99 9.08 -32.06 -19.49
C GLY A 99 8.09 -31.33 -18.57
N LEU A 100 8.60 -30.66 -17.54
CA LEU A 100 7.97 -29.73 -16.62
C LEU A 100 8.63 -28.37 -16.90
N ASP A 101 7.87 -27.40 -17.40
CA ASP A 101 8.40 -26.10 -17.83
C ASP A 101 7.34 -25.01 -17.62
N ILE A 102 7.75 -23.82 -17.19
CA ILE A 102 6.88 -22.64 -17.13
C ILE A 102 7.14 -21.83 -18.40
N ALA A 103 6.22 -21.92 -19.37
CA ALA A 103 6.38 -21.27 -20.66
C ALA A 103 6.29 -19.75 -20.56
N TYR A 104 5.39 -19.25 -19.70
CA TYR A 104 5.33 -17.85 -19.28
C TYR A 104 4.48 -17.69 -18.01
N PHE A 105 4.76 -16.62 -17.27
CA PHE A 105 3.92 -16.07 -16.21
C PHE A 105 4.00 -14.55 -16.28
N ALA A 106 2.89 -13.87 -16.53
CA ALA A 106 2.85 -12.44 -16.81
C ALA A 106 1.55 -11.79 -16.32
N SER A 107 1.54 -10.47 -16.16
CA SER A 107 0.36 -9.66 -15.88
C SER A 107 -0.07 -8.85 -17.11
N ASN A 108 -1.28 -8.28 -17.06
CA ASN A 108 -1.73 -7.27 -18.03
C ASN A 108 -1.07 -5.89 -17.83
N ASN A 109 -0.51 -5.65 -16.65
CA ASN A 109 0.05 -4.38 -16.21
C ASN A 109 1.42 -4.60 -15.59
N ASP A 110 2.41 -3.80 -15.99
CA ASP A 110 3.75 -3.79 -15.40
C ASP A 110 3.84 -2.83 -14.20
N ILE A 111 2.92 -1.86 -14.13
CA ILE A 111 2.78 -0.85 -13.06
C ILE A 111 1.31 -0.76 -12.64
N ILE A 112 1.06 -0.70 -11.34
CA ILE A 112 -0.28 -0.63 -10.74
C ILE A 112 -0.34 0.35 -9.57
N ALA A 113 -1.55 0.78 -9.21
CA ALA A 113 -1.83 1.36 -7.91
C ALA A 113 -2.09 0.24 -6.87
N PRO A 114 -1.85 0.49 -5.57
CA PRO A 114 -2.19 -0.46 -4.52
C PRO A 114 -3.68 -0.78 -4.52
N GLY A 115 -4.01 -2.06 -4.33
CA GLY A 115 -5.39 -2.53 -4.35
C GLY A 115 -5.99 -2.68 -5.75
N ASP A 116 -5.27 -2.36 -6.82
CA ASP A 116 -5.73 -2.58 -8.19
C ASP A 116 -5.98 -4.07 -8.47
N ASN A 117 -6.91 -4.31 -9.40
CA ASN A 117 -7.16 -5.64 -9.92
C ASN A 117 -6.26 -5.92 -11.12
N VAL A 118 -5.41 -6.93 -11.01
CA VAL A 118 -4.51 -7.37 -12.07
C VAL A 118 -4.99 -8.70 -12.63
N THR A 119 -4.83 -8.89 -13.93
CA THR A 119 -5.06 -10.17 -14.58
C THR A 119 -3.73 -10.85 -14.83
N LEU A 120 -3.55 -12.00 -14.21
CA LEU A 120 -2.39 -12.85 -14.41
C LEU A 120 -2.67 -13.84 -15.53
N PHE A 121 -1.67 -14.10 -16.36
CA PHE A 121 -1.67 -15.07 -17.45
C PHE A 121 -0.51 -16.03 -17.25
N TRP A 122 -0.77 -17.32 -17.42
CA TRP A 122 0.29 -18.32 -17.31
C TRP A 122 0.07 -19.46 -18.28
N ARG A 123 1.17 -20.16 -18.56
CA ARG A 123 1.16 -21.46 -19.22
C ARG A 123 2.29 -22.32 -18.70
N VAL A 124 1.94 -23.52 -18.27
CA VAL A 124 2.84 -24.53 -17.71
C VAL A 124 2.71 -25.80 -18.52
N ILE A 125 3.84 -26.39 -18.88
CA ILE A 125 3.91 -27.63 -19.64
C ILE A 125 4.22 -28.75 -18.67
N GLY A 126 3.31 -29.72 -18.56
CA GLY A 126 3.60 -30.99 -17.92
C GLY A 126 3.49 -31.04 -16.39
N ALA A 127 2.97 -30.02 -15.72
CA ALA A 127 2.67 -30.11 -14.29
C ALA A 127 1.48 -31.04 -14.00
N ASP A 128 1.53 -31.73 -12.87
CA ASP A 128 0.39 -32.43 -12.25
C ASP A 128 -0.47 -31.46 -11.42
N ARG A 129 0.17 -30.45 -10.80
CA ARG A 129 -0.47 -29.40 -10.01
C ARG A 129 0.20 -28.06 -10.27
N VAL A 130 -0.61 -27.00 -10.39
CA VAL A 130 -0.13 -25.62 -10.50
C VAL A 130 -0.85 -24.77 -9.45
N THR A 131 -0.09 -23.97 -8.72
CA THR A 131 -0.63 -23.09 -7.67
C THR A 131 0.00 -21.71 -7.78
N ILE A 132 -0.82 -20.66 -7.75
CA ILE A 132 -0.36 -19.28 -7.62
C ILE A 132 -0.42 -18.88 -6.15
N TYR A 133 0.64 -18.28 -5.64
CA TYR A 133 0.68 -17.66 -4.33
C TYR A 133 0.92 -16.16 -4.49
N ARG A 134 0.49 -15.41 -3.49
CA ARG A 134 0.94 -14.04 -3.27
C ARG A 134 2.15 -14.08 -2.33
N LEU A 135 3.14 -13.22 -2.53
CA LEU A 135 4.26 -13.09 -1.59
C LEU A 135 4.03 -11.88 -0.66
N SER A 136 4.35 -12.06 0.63
CA SER A 136 4.45 -10.95 1.59
C SER A 136 5.76 -10.18 1.40
N ALA A 137 5.93 -9.06 2.11
CA ALA A 137 7.20 -8.31 2.13
C ALA A 137 8.39 -9.16 2.63
N GLU A 138 8.13 -10.18 3.45
CA GLU A 138 9.11 -11.16 3.95
C GLU A 138 9.24 -12.39 3.03
N ALA A 139 8.70 -12.34 1.81
CA ALA A 139 8.66 -13.45 0.84
C ALA A 139 7.95 -14.72 1.36
N GLU A 140 6.97 -14.58 2.27
CA GLU A 140 6.13 -15.69 2.68
C GLU A 140 5.03 -15.97 1.64
N ARG A 141 4.81 -17.26 1.31
CA ARG A 141 3.76 -17.69 0.38
C ARG A 141 2.38 -17.60 1.04
N GLU A 142 1.58 -16.64 0.64
CA GLU A 142 0.22 -16.40 1.11
C GLU A 142 -0.83 -16.75 0.05
N ASN A 143 -2.08 -16.91 0.50
CA ASN A 143 -3.27 -17.02 -0.36
C ASN A 143 -3.13 -18.03 -1.52
N PRO A 144 -2.89 -19.33 -1.23
CA PRO A 144 -2.72 -20.34 -2.26
C PRO A 144 -3.96 -20.46 -3.16
N ARG A 145 -3.76 -20.35 -4.47
CA ARG A 145 -4.79 -20.47 -5.50
C ARG A 145 -4.43 -21.58 -6.50
N PRO A 146 -5.02 -22.77 -6.37
CA PRO A 146 -4.87 -23.83 -7.36
C PRO A 146 -5.46 -23.39 -8.70
N VAL A 147 -4.71 -23.62 -9.78
CA VAL A 147 -5.11 -23.24 -11.15
C VAL A 147 -4.81 -24.35 -12.16
N ASP A 148 -5.44 -24.27 -13.33
CA ASP A 148 -5.15 -25.15 -14.44
C ASP A 148 -3.75 -24.88 -15.03
N ALA A 149 -3.25 -25.76 -15.90
CA ALA A 149 -1.93 -25.61 -16.51
C ALA A 149 -1.80 -24.38 -17.44
N GLU A 150 -2.90 -23.87 -17.98
CA GLU A 150 -2.94 -22.66 -18.80
C GLU A 150 -4.21 -21.90 -18.48
N GLY A 151 -4.12 -20.58 -18.35
CA GLY A 151 -5.30 -19.78 -18.04
C GLY A 151 -4.99 -18.33 -17.76
N GLN A 152 -6.04 -17.66 -17.29
CA GLN A 152 -5.98 -16.31 -16.76
C GLN A 152 -6.84 -16.19 -15.50
N ILE A 153 -6.44 -15.35 -14.57
CA ILE A 153 -7.18 -15.06 -13.35
C ILE A 153 -7.04 -13.59 -13.00
N THR A 154 -8.15 -12.94 -12.63
CA THR A 154 -8.12 -11.60 -12.06
C THR A 154 -7.97 -11.73 -10.55
N VAL A 155 -6.97 -11.06 -9.98
CA VAL A 155 -6.71 -10.98 -8.55
C VAL A 155 -6.63 -9.52 -8.13
N SER A 156 -7.14 -9.20 -6.94
CA SER A 156 -6.85 -7.91 -6.31
C SER A 156 -5.46 -7.97 -5.70
N THR A 157 -4.70 -6.90 -5.87
CA THR A 157 -3.43 -6.71 -5.15
C THR A 157 -3.68 -6.23 -3.72
N ASP A 158 -2.62 -6.15 -2.92
CA ASP A 158 -2.75 -5.57 -1.58
C ASP A 158 -3.08 -4.08 -1.69
N PRO A 159 -4.13 -3.58 -1.04
CA PRO A 159 -4.29 -2.14 -0.85
C PRO A 159 -3.11 -1.52 -0.09
N ASP A 160 -2.38 -2.29 0.72
CA ASP A 160 -1.28 -1.80 1.54
C ASP A 160 0.10 -1.96 0.86
N ALA A 161 0.18 -2.47 -0.37
CA ALA A 161 1.45 -2.61 -1.08
C ALA A 161 2.09 -1.24 -1.35
N THR A 162 3.40 -1.11 -1.09
CA THR A 162 4.14 0.15 -1.22
C THR A 162 5.19 0.14 -2.33
N GLU A 163 5.79 -1.01 -2.61
CA GLU A 163 6.91 -1.14 -3.55
C GLU A 163 6.56 -2.04 -4.74
N ALA A 164 6.01 -3.22 -4.47
CA ALA A 164 5.61 -4.17 -5.51
C ALA A 164 4.48 -5.09 -5.04
N ALA A 165 3.69 -5.56 -6.00
CA ALA A 165 2.82 -6.71 -5.83
C ALA A 165 3.51 -7.95 -6.39
N GLU A 166 3.91 -8.86 -5.52
CA GLU A 166 4.65 -10.06 -5.88
C GLU A 166 3.76 -11.31 -5.88
N PHE A 167 3.89 -12.10 -6.94
CA PHE A 167 3.21 -13.38 -7.10
C PHE A 167 4.22 -14.46 -7.48
N VAL A 168 3.99 -15.68 -7.03
CA VAL A 168 4.79 -16.84 -7.45
C VAL A 168 3.89 -17.93 -8.01
N LEU A 169 4.24 -18.42 -9.20
CA LEU A 169 3.61 -19.56 -9.83
C LEU A 169 4.46 -20.80 -9.53
N VAL A 170 3.88 -21.76 -8.83
CA VAL A 170 4.53 -23.01 -8.45
C VAL A 170 3.94 -24.16 -9.26
N ALA A 171 4.78 -24.88 -9.98
CA ALA A 171 4.41 -26.01 -10.82
C ALA A 171 5.09 -27.30 -10.31
N GLU A 172 4.28 -28.33 -10.07
CA GLU A 172 4.74 -29.59 -9.47
C GLU A 172 4.49 -30.78 -10.40
N ARG A 173 5.45 -31.71 -10.45
CA ARG A 173 5.30 -33.05 -11.04
C ARG A 173 5.98 -34.08 -10.15
N GLY A 174 5.21 -34.96 -9.51
CA GLY A 174 5.76 -35.91 -8.53
C GLY A 174 6.45 -35.20 -7.36
N GLU A 175 7.77 -35.38 -7.22
CA GLU A 175 8.61 -34.71 -6.20
C GLU A 175 9.34 -33.46 -6.73
N ILE A 176 9.14 -33.11 -8.00
CA ILE A 176 9.81 -31.98 -8.64
C ILE A 176 8.89 -30.77 -8.56
N GLU A 177 9.42 -29.66 -8.05
CA GLU A 177 8.79 -28.35 -8.02
C GLU A 177 9.67 -27.36 -8.77
N ILE A 178 9.06 -26.56 -9.64
CA ILE A 178 9.68 -25.37 -10.24
C ILE A 178 8.79 -24.15 -9.97
N GLU A 179 9.40 -22.97 -9.89
CA GLU A 179 8.69 -21.73 -9.58
C GLU A 179 9.15 -20.58 -10.48
N GLU A 180 8.24 -19.63 -10.74
CA GLU A 180 8.50 -18.37 -11.43
C GLU A 180 7.88 -17.23 -10.63
N ILE A 181 8.65 -16.18 -10.36
CA ILE A 181 8.20 -14.99 -9.62
C ILE A 181 7.82 -13.88 -10.62
N LEU A 182 6.64 -13.32 -10.43
CA LEU A 182 6.16 -12.12 -11.11
C LEU A 182 6.15 -10.95 -10.12
N VAL A 183 6.91 -9.91 -10.44
CA VAL A 183 6.95 -8.66 -9.69
C VAL A 183 6.25 -7.59 -10.52
N ILE A 184 5.22 -6.97 -9.95
CA ILE A 184 4.51 -5.85 -10.56
C ILE A 184 4.83 -4.61 -9.74
N GLU A 185 5.41 -3.58 -10.37
CA GLU A 185 5.80 -2.36 -9.66
C GLU A 185 4.55 -1.60 -9.17
N VAL A 186 4.59 -1.16 -7.92
CA VAL A 186 3.58 -0.28 -7.37
C VAL A 186 4.07 1.15 -7.50
N ASN A 187 3.35 1.98 -8.23
CA ASN A 187 3.67 3.39 -8.37
C ASN A 187 2.54 4.24 -7.81
N CYS A 188 2.82 4.94 -6.70
CA CYS A 188 1.93 5.96 -6.20
C CYS A 188 2.08 7.25 -7.01
N ASP A 189 0.97 7.84 -7.43
CA ASP A 189 0.97 9.18 -8.04
C ASP A 189 1.45 10.24 -7.03
N GLU A 190 1.14 10.02 -5.75
CA GLU A 190 1.51 10.90 -4.65
C GLU A 190 2.40 10.17 -3.63
N ALA A 191 3.32 10.90 -3.00
CA ALA A 191 4.24 10.33 -2.00
C ALA A 191 3.82 10.72 -0.58
N TRP A 192 4.12 9.84 0.38
CA TRP A 192 4.05 10.17 1.80
C TRP A 192 5.16 11.16 2.16
N PHE A 193 4.87 12.14 3.04
CA PHE A 193 5.88 13.13 3.49
C PHE A 193 6.90 12.58 4.50
N PHE A 194 6.82 11.29 4.83
CA PHE A 194 7.66 10.60 5.80
C PHE A 194 7.99 9.20 5.32
N ALA A 195 9.06 8.61 5.88
CA ALA A 195 9.47 7.23 5.63
C ALA A 195 9.74 6.52 6.97
N PRO A 196 9.40 5.23 7.16
CA PRO A 196 8.83 4.34 6.15
C PRO A 196 7.37 4.66 5.83
N SER A 197 6.96 4.34 4.59
CA SER A 197 5.57 4.45 4.15
C SER A 197 4.68 3.55 5.01
N PRO A 198 3.48 4.00 5.43
CA PRO A 198 2.58 3.24 6.29
C PRO A 198 1.85 2.09 5.57
N GLY A 199 2.11 1.87 4.27
CA GLY A 199 1.28 1.00 3.42
C GLY A 199 0.47 1.82 2.42
N GLY A 200 0.26 1.26 1.23
CA GLY A 200 -0.60 1.83 0.19
C GLY A 200 -0.14 3.20 -0.33
N CYS A 201 -1.05 3.90 -1.04
CA CYS A 201 -0.79 5.23 -1.59
C CYS A 201 -1.61 6.30 -0.89
N PRO A 202 -1.04 7.51 -0.70
CA PRO A 202 -1.83 8.65 -0.29
C PRO A 202 -2.73 9.13 -1.43
N ASN A 203 -3.90 9.67 -1.08
CA ASN A 203 -4.87 10.17 -2.05
C ASN A 203 -4.56 11.61 -2.50
N GLU A 204 -3.88 12.37 -1.66
CA GLU A 204 -3.54 13.78 -1.88
C GLU A 204 -2.08 14.03 -1.51
N PRO A 205 -1.40 15.01 -2.13
CA PRO A 205 -0.06 15.42 -1.72
C PRO A 205 -0.05 15.96 -0.29
N PRO A 206 1.10 15.94 0.41
CA PRO A 206 1.22 16.53 1.73
C PRO A 206 0.98 18.03 1.68
N THR A 207 0.22 18.53 2.65
CA THR A 207 -0.13 19.94 2.76
C THR A 207 0.61 20.59 3.90
N GLN A 208 1.37 21.66 3.60
CA GLN A 208 1.98 22.51 4.62
C GLN A 208 0.93 23.40 5.28
N SER A 209 0.99 23.50 6.59
CA SER A 209 0.09 24.34 7.39
C SER A 209 0.83 24.94 8.58
N ASN A 210 0.24 25.97 9.19
CA ASN A 210 0.61 26.37 10.54
C ASN A 210 -0.02 25.42 11.56
N TYR A 211 0.72 25.13 12.62
CA TYR A 211 0.35 24.24 13.70
C TYR A 211 0.54 24.93 15.05
N ALA A 212 -0.20 24.46 16.03
CA ALA A 212 0.12 24.66 17.44
C ALA A 212 0.06 23.32 18.16
N GLN A 213 0.92 23.11 19.15
CA GLN A 213 0.89 21.90 19.99
C GLN A 213 1.07 22.27 21.46
N GLN A 214 0.34 21.57 22.32
CA GLN A 214 0.49 21.67 23.76
C GLN A 214 0.45 20.28 24.41
N ALA A 215 1.44 20.00 25.26
CA ALA A 215 1.52 18.76 26.01
C ALA A 215 0.74 18.85 27.34
N PHE A 216 0.08 17.75 27.68
CA PHE A 216 -0.72 17.54 28.89
C PHE A 216 -0.20 16.33 29.70
N GLU A 217 -0.76 16.10 30.88
CA GLU A 217 -0.34 15.00 31.76
C GLU A 217 -0.53 13.61 31.13
N ASN A 218 -1.58 13.44 30.33
CA ASN A 218 -1.98 12.14 29.77
C ASN A 218 -2.14 12.18 28.24
N GLY A 219 -1.46 13.10 27.55
CA GLY A 219 -1.55 13.24 26.11
C GLY A 219 -1.20 14.64 25.64
N TYR A 220 -1.71 15.02 24.47
CA TYR A 220 -1.43 16.32 23.88
C TYR A 220 -2.56 16.78 22.95
N MET A 221 -2.57 18.08 22.66
CA MET A 221 -3.42 18.66 21.63
C MET A 221 -2.57 19.22 20.49
N ILE A 222 -3.05 19.05 19.26
CA ILE A 222 -2.48 19.65 18.05
C ILE A 222 -3.57 20.41 17.32
N TRP A 223 -3.33 21.67 16.99
CA TRP A 223 -4.18 22.45 16.11
C TRP A 223 -3.53 22.54 14.74
N VAL A 224 -4.34 22.43 13.68
CA VAL A 224 -3.90 22.51 12.27
C VAL A 224 -4.73 23.57 11.56
N GLU A 225 -4.09 24.65 11.13
CA GLU A 225 -4.77 25.80 10.50
C GLU A 225 -5.55 25.42 9.24
N ALA A 226 -4.93 24.66 8.33
CA ALA A 226 -5.56 24.25 7.06
C ALA A 226 -6.82 23.39 7.24
N LEU A 227 -6.93 22.70 8.38
CA LEU A 227 -8.08 21.86 8.71
C LEU A 227 -9.07 22.56 9.66
N ASP A 228 -8.72 23.75 10.16
CA ASP A 228 -9.43 24.49 11.20
C ASP A 228 -9.87 23.61 12.38
N SER A 229 -8.95 22.73 12.82
CA SER A 229 -9.27 21.62 13.71
C SER A 229 -8.23 21.43 14.81
N ILE A 230 -8.72 21.10 16.00
CA ILE A 230 -7.96 20.67 17.17
C ILE A 230 -8.10 19.15 17.31
N PHE A 231 -6.98 18.46 17.21
CA PHE A 231 -6.84 17.04 17.49
C PHE A 231 -6.40 16.86 18.93
N VAL A 232 -7.14 16.02 19.67
CA VAL A 232 -6.84 15.63 21.05
C VAL A 232 -6.39 14.17 21.03
N ILE A 233 -5.15 13.92 21.46
CA ILE A 233 -4.55 12.59 21.47
C ILE A 233 -4.36 12.16 22.93
N TYR A 234 -4.86 10.98 23.29
CA TYR A 234 -4.76 10.43 24.64
C TYR A 234 -3.68 9.34 24.72
N GLU A 235 -2.65 9.56 25.55
CA GLU A 235 -1.51 8.65 25.76
C GLU A 235 -1.68 7.70 26.94
N ASN A 236 -2.47 8.10 27.95
CA ASN A 236 -2.70 7.29 29.14
C ASN A 236 -4.20 7.07 29.37
N GLY A 237 -4.58 5.82 29.70
CA GLY A 237 -5.95 5.45 30.05
C GLY A 237 -6.31 4.00 29.69
N THR A 238 -7.52 3.57 30.08
CA THR A 238 -8.08 2.25 29.70
C THR A 238 -8.48 2.19 28.23
N GLU A 239 -8.67 3.36 27.60
CA GLU A 239 -9.01 3.53 26.18
C GLU A 239 -7.97 4.50 25.57
N LEU A 240 -7.04 3.95 24.79
CA LEU A 240 -6.29 4.74 23.82
C LEU A 240 -7.29 5.31 22.80
N GLY A 241 -6.98 6.46 22.22
CA GLY A 241 -7.85 7.07 21.23
C GLY A 241 -7.53 8.54 20.99
N TRP A 242 -8.27 9.14 20.09
CA TRP A 242 -8.15 10.54 19.72
C TRP A 242 -9.52 11.12 19.38
N GLN A 243 -9.62 12.45 19.38
CA GLN A 243 -10.84 13.17 19.00
C GLN A 243 -10.47 14.41 18.19
N ARG A 244 -11.34 14.80 17.26
CA ARG A 244 -11.23 16.04 16.49
C ARG A 244 -12.34 17.01 16.88
N PHE A 245 -11.96 18.26 17.10
CA PHE A 245 -12.86 19.38 17.39
C PHE A 245 -12.60 20.50 16.39
N GLU A 246 -13.66 21.14 15.90
CA GLU A 246 -13.54 22.38 15.11
C GLU A 246 -13.01 23.51 16.01
N ASP A 247 -12.05 24.30 15.52
CA ASP A 247 -11.54 25.43 16.28
C ASP A 247 -12.47 26.65 16.19
N THR A 248 -13.46 26.67 17.07
CA THR A 248 -14.41 27.79 17.18
C THR A 248 -13.90 28.93 18.07
N PHE A 249 -12.60 29.01 18.33
CA PHE A 249 -12.01 30.10 19.12
C PHE A 249 -11.85 31.37 18.28
N GLU A 250 -12.44 32.46 18.76
CA GLU A 250 -12.26 33.79 18.16
C GLU A 250 -11.25 34.61 18.98
N GLU A 251 -10.25 35.17 18.30
CA GLU A 251 -9.28 36.05 18.95
C GLU A 251 -9.95 37.32 19.50
N GLY A 252 -9.75 37.57 20.80
CA GLY A 252 -10.42 38.67 21.50
C GLY A 252 -11.83 38.33 22.00
N GLY A 253 -12.35 37.13 21.72
CA GLY A 253 -13.59 36.62 22.29
C GLY A 253 -13.50 36.43 23.81
N SER A 254 -14.65 36.39 24.49
CA SER A 254 -14.69 36.08 25.93
C SER A 254 -14.20 34.65 26.17
N GLN A 255 -13.04 34.54 26.81
CA GLN A 255 -12.57 33.26 27.32
C GLN A 255 -13.54 32.76 28.39
N ILE A 256 -13.79 31.46 28.39
CA ILE A 256 -14.53 30.82 29.49
C ILE A 256 -13.81 31.17 30.81
N PRO A 257 -14.53 31.75 31.79
CA PRO A 257 -13.94 32.09 33.07
C PRO A 257 -13.32 30.85 33.71
N ALA A 258 -12.08 30.96 34.17
CA ALA A 258 -11.39 29.83 34.79
C ALA A 258 -12.06 29.46 36.13
N GLU A 259 -12.65 28.29 36.23
CA GLU A 259 -13.16 27.76 37.51
C GLU A 259 -12.02 27.27 38.43
N ARG A 260 -10.83 27.01 37.88
CA ARG A 260 -9.66 26.47 38.60
C ARG A 260 -8.34 27.11 38.17
N SER A 261 -7.49 27.42 39.15
CA SER A 261 -6.09 27.77 38.92
C SER A 261 -5.25 26.50 38.71
N PRO A 262 -4.23 26.53 37.83
CA PRO A 262 -3.37 25.39 37.62
C PRO A 262 -2.55 25.07 38.89
N PRO A 263 -2.29 23.79 39.20
CA PRO A 263 -1.34 23.38 40.22
C PRO A 263 0.10 23.88 39.94
N PRO A 264 1.02 23.81 40.91
CA PRO A 264 2.43 24.11 40.67
C PRO A 264 3.01 23.29 39.51
N ASN A 265 3.84 23.91 38.67
CA ASN A 265 4.45 23.29 37.48
C ASN A 265 3.41 22.75 36.46
N ARG A 266 2.25 23.39 36.40
CA ARG A 266 1.23 23.18 35.38
C ARG A 266 0.83 24.49 34.74
N TYR A 267 0.30 24.38 33.54
CA TYR A 267 -0.19 25.49 32.75
C TYR A 267 -1.69 25.36 32.59
N ARG A 268 -2.37 26.51 32.58
CA ARG A 268 -3.74 26.57 32.11
C ARG A 268 -3.69 26.65 30.57
N PRO A 269 -4.34 25.74 29.83
CA PRO A 269 -4.46 25.88 28.39
C PRO A 269 -5.27 27.14 28.04
N VAL A 270 -4.90 27.80 26.95
CA VAL A 270 -5.51 29.07 26.51
C VAL A 270 -6.00 28.93 25.07
N ARG A 271 -6.69 29.96 24.54
CA ARG A 271 -7.20 29.99 23.17
C ARG A 271 -8.05 28.75 22.83
N GLY A 272 -7.91 28.19 21.63
CA GLY A 272 -8.63 27.00 21.17
C GLY A 272 -8.49 25.80 22.10
N PHE A 273 -7.26 25.47 22.50
CA PHE A 273 -7.01 24.37 23.46
C PHE A 273 -7.70 24.59 24.80
N GLY A 274 -7.64 25.83 25.31
CA GLY A 274 -8.31 26.21 26.54
C GLY A 274 -9.83 26.12 26.45
N LYS A 275 -10.40 26.41 25.28
CA LYS A 275 -11.84 26.27 25.01
C LYS A 275 -12.26 24.81 25.04
N VAL A 276 -11.63 23.95 24.23
CA VAL A 276 -11.91 22.51 24.19
C VAL A 276 -11.75 21.88 25.58
N TRP A 277 -10.67 22.19 26.28
CA TRP A 277 -10.38 21.67 27.61
C TRP A 277 -11.37 22.12 28.70
N GLN A 278 -12.09 23.24 28.51
CA GLN A 278 -13.10 23.72 29.47
C GLN A 278 -14.52 23.29 29.11
N GLU A 279 -14.86 23.25 27.82
CA GLU A 279 -16.21 22.89 27.36
C GLU A 279 -16.47 21.38 27.47
N PHE A 280 -15.45 20.56 27.25
CA PHE A 280 -15.59 19.10 27.24
C PHE A 280 -14.96 18.49 28.48
N GLN A 281 -15.79 18.21 29.51
CA GLN A 281 -15.34 17.62 30.77
C GLN A 281 -14.61 16.28 30.56
N SER A 282 -15.02 15.47 29.58
CA SER A 282 -14.36 14.21 29.24
C SER A 282 -12.91 14.42 28.75
N VAL A 283 -12.66 15.48 27.99
CA VAL A 283 -11.32 15.85 27.53
C VAL A 283 -10.47 16.28 28.72
N GLN A 284 -11.03 17.13 29.58
CA GLN A 284 -10.36 17.62 30.79
C GLN A 284 -9.94 16.48 31.73
N ASP A 285 -10.88 15.56 32.02
CA ASP A 285 -10.66 14.46 32.95
C ASP A 285 -9.63 13.45 32.44
N ARG A 286 -9.62 13.21 31.12
CA ARG A 286 -8.66 12.30 30.50
C ARG A 286 -7.27 12.91 30.37
N LEU A 287 -7.14 14.14 29.83
CA LEU A 287 -5.83 14.77 29.59
C LEU A 287 -5.15 15.27 30.87
N GLY A 288 -5.91 15.74 31.85
CA GLY A 288 -5.36 16.46 33.00
C GLY A 288 -4.89 17.88 32.63
N TRP A 289 -3.95 18.43 33.39
CA TRP A 289 -3.43 19.78 33.15
C TRP A 289 -2.34 19.82 32.08
N ALA A 290 -2.15 20.99 31.45
CA ALA A 290 -1.02 21.18 30.55
C ALA A 290 0.32 21.18 31.33
N ILE A 291 1.33 20.51 30.79
CA ILE A 291 2.67 20.39 31.40
C ILE A 291 3.71 21.26 30.68
N ALA A 292 3.34 21.84 29.55
CA ALA A 292 4.14 22.79 28.78
C ALA A 292 3.25 23.94 28.26
N PRO A 293 3.84 25.11 27.95
CA PRO A 293 3.13 26.13 27.18
C PRO A 293 2.80 25.62 25.77
N GLU A 294 1.78 26.22 25.16
CA GLU A 294 1.48 26.06 23.75
C GLU A 294 2.64 26.58 22.89
N ALA A 295 3.00 25.81 21.85
CA ALA A 295 4.07 26.15 20.91
C ALA A 295 3.54 26.10 19.48
N GLY A 296 3.68 27.20 18.74
CA GLY A 296 3.39 27.28 17.32
C GLY A 296 4.57 26.82 16.48
N TYR A 297 4.29 26.14 15.37
CA TYR A 297 5.30 25.67 14.40
C TYR A 297 4.67 25.52 13.00
N SER A 298 5.51 25.31 11.99
CA SER A 298 5.07 24.90 10.66
C SER A 298 5.30 23.40 10.52
N GLY A 299 4.33 22.70 9.96
CA GLY A 299 4.39 21.26 9.76
C GLY A 299 3.57 20.83 8.56
N GLN A 300 3.53 19.53 8.32
CA GLN A 300 2.77 18.92 7.24
C GLN A 300 1.72 17.96 7.77
N TYR A 301 0.61 17.85 7.03
CA TYR A 301 -0.33 16.76 7.20
C TYR A 301 -0.63 16.11 5.85
N GLN A 302 -1.12 14.89 5.96
CA GLN A 302 -1.69 14.16 4.84
C GLN A 302 -2.85 13.34 5.35
N ILE A 303 -3.85 13.14 4.49
CA ILE A 303 -5.03 12.34 4.79
C ILE A 303 -5.11 11.23 3.74
N SER A 304 -5.42 10.01 4.18
CA SER A 304 -5.75 8.89 3.30
C SER A 304 -7.07 8.26 3.73
N GLY A 305 -7.70 7.54 2.80
CA GLY A 305 -9.07 7.07 2.92
C GLY A 305 -9.98 7.76 1.91
N LEU A 306 -10.86 6.97 1.26
CA LEU A 306 -11.78 7.47 0.24
C LEU A 306 -13.11 7.95 0.83
N ALA A 307 -13.43 7.52 2.05
CA ALA A 307 -14.63 7.89 2.80
C ALA A 307 -14.24 8.41 4.19
N PRO A 308 -15.07 9.29 4.80
CA PRO A 308 -14.78 9.84 6.14
C PRO A 308 -14.62 8.77 7.23
N GLU A 309 -15.31 7.65 7.10
CA GLU A 309 -15.19 6.50 8.01
C GLU A 309 -13.88 5.72 7.87
N ASP A 310 -13.17 5.87 6.76
CA ASP A 310 -11.88 5.24 6.47
C ASP A 310 -10.72 6.25 6.59
N GLU A 311 -11.01 7.48 6.99
CA GLU A 311 -10.05 8.58 7.03
C GLU A 311 -8.96 8.31 8.08
N THR A 312 -7.73 8.18 7.62
CA THR A 312 -6.53 8.15 8.43
C THR A 312 -5.79 9.47 8.27
N VAL A 313 -5.54 10.14 9.40
CA VAL A 313 -4.89 11.46 9.41
C VAL A 313 -3.46 11.32 9.89
N PHE A 314 -2.50 11.84 9.12
CA PHE A 314 -1.09 11.89 9.46
C PHE A 314 -0.70 13.33 9.76
N LEU A 315 -0.22 13.60 10.96
CA LEU A 315 0.18 14.93 11.40
C LEU A 315 1.66 14.92 11.83
N GLU A 316 2.47 15.78 11.24
CA GLU A 316 3.81 16.06 11.74
C GLU A 316 3.72 16.78 13.10
N ARG A 317 4.46 16.29 14.09
CA ARG A 317 4.53 16.89 15.43
C ARG A 317 5.72 17.84 15.55
N LEU A 318 5.71 18.64 16.61
CA LEU A 318 6.78 19.63 16.90
C LEU A 318 8.20 19.02 16.96
N ASN A 319 8.33 17.75 17.32
CA ASN A 319 9.61 17.04 17.43
C ASN A 319 10.01 16.29 16.14
N GLY A 320 9.23 16.42 15.06
CA GLY A 320 9.53 15.86 13.73
C GLY A 320 9.11 14.41 13.53
N ASP A 321 8.51 13.76 14.53
CA ASP A 321 7.84 12.49 14.30
C ASP A 321 6.39 12.70 13.86
N VAL A 322 5.76 11.65 13.33
CA VAL A 322 4.43 11.72 12.74
C VAL A 322 3.46 10.96 13.61
N VAL A 323 2.34 11.57 13.99
CA VAL A 323 1.23 10.85 14.58
C VAL A 323 0.26 10.41 13.49
N GLN A 324 -0.01 9.12 13.44
CA GLN A 324 -1.05 8.51 12.62
C GLN A 324 -2.29 8.31 13.47
N LEU A 325 -3.37 8.96 13.09
CA LEU A 325 -4.69 8.88 13.71
C LEU A 325 -5.54 7.93 12.87
N LEU A 326 -5.83 6.75 13.41
CA LEU A 326 -6.60 5.72 12.70
C LEU A 326 -8.10 6.06 12.72
N PRO A 327 -8.90 5.48 11.80
CA PRO A 327 -10.31 5.82 11.70
C PRO A 327 -11.10 5.55 13.00
N GLU A 328 -12.27 6.18 13.09
CA GLU A 328 -13.20 6.08 14.23
C GLU A 328 -12.71 6.63 15.58
N GLY A 329 -11.48 7.14 15.70
CA GLY A 329 -11.00 7.77 16.93
C GLY A 329 -10.49 6.78 18.00
N ASN A 330 -10.45 5.49 17.71
CA ASN A 330 -10.19 4.44 18.71
C ASN A 330 -8.71 4.10 18.90
N SER A 331 -7.86 4.48 17.95
CA SER A 331 -6.44 4.16 17.99
C SER A 331 -5.62 5.20 17.24
N TRP A 332 -4.36 5.28 17.63
CA TRP A 332 -3.35 6.11 16.99
C TRP A 332 -1.98 5.49 17.25
N GLN A 333 -0.99 5.85 16.44
CA GLN A 333 0.39 5.44 16.63
C GLN A 333 1.35 6.56 16.25
N ILE A 334 2.60 6.45 16.72
CA ILE A 334 3.69 7.34 16.32
C ILE A 334 4.56 6.59 15.33
N ILE A 335 4.79 7.23 14.19
CA ILE A 335 5.75 6.84 13.18
C ILE A 335 6.99 7.71 13.42
N PHE A 336 8.13 7.06 13.59
CA PHE A 336 9.41 7.74 13.71
C PHE A 336 10.07 7.77 12.34
N PRO A 337 10.11 8.93 11.66
CA PRO A 337 10.68 8.98 10.33
C PRO A 337 12.14 8.61 10.39
N GLU A 338 12.60 7.76 9.47
CA GLU A 338 14.03 7.53 9.33
C GLU A 338 14.68 8.85 8.90
N ALA A 339 15.78 9.22 9.57
CA ALA A 339 16.53 10.39 9.17
C ALA A 339 17.07 10.13 7.76
N GLU A 340 16.71 11.00 6.81
CA GLU A 340 17.27 11.01 5.44
C GLU A 340 18.78 10.75 5.50
N PRO A 341 19.31 9.66 4.91
CA PRO A 341 20.74 9.41 4.85
C PRO A 341 21.38 10.42 3.88
N GLY A 342 21.59 11.65 4.34
CA GLY A 342 22.03 12.72 3.44
C GLY A 342 22.39 14.06 4.05
N THR A 343 22.00 14.38 5.29
CA THR A 343 22.48 15.63 5.94
C THR A 343 23.74 15.34 6.74
N THR A 344 24.83 15.03 6.02
CA THR A 344 26.15 15.13 6.62
C THR A 344 26.41 16.61 6.84
N ASP A 345 26.53 17.01 8.11
CA ASP A 345 26.95 18.36 8.49
C ASP A 345 28.16 18.77 7.64
N ALA A 346 27.94 19.75 6.76
CA ALA A 346 28.99 20.43 6.04
C ALA A 346 29.84 21.18 7.08
N GLU A 347 30.90 20.51 7.50
CA GLU A 347 32.24 21.07 7.66
C GLU A 347 32.31 22.31 8.57
N ALA A 348 32.42 22.03 9.87
CA ALA A 348 33.15 22.93 10.77
C ALA A 348 34.63 22.95 10.33
N THR A 349 34.95 23.80 9.35
CA THR A 349 36.33 24.17 9.04
C THR A 349 36.92 24.88 10.26
N ASN A 350 37.84 24.15 10.87
CA ASN A 350 38.70 24.61 11.94
C ASN A 350 39.79 25.53 11.34
N GLU A 351 39.90 26.73 11.92
CA GLU A 351 41.15 27.51 12.11
C GLU A 351 41.83 28.15 10.87
N PRO A 352 42.66 29.20 11.05
CA PRO A 352 43.71 29.37 12.08
C PRO A 352 43.50 30.45 13.15
#